data_AF-A0A350ESH1-F1
#
_entry.id   AF-A0A350ESH1-F1
#
_cell.length_a   1.000
_cell.length_b   1.000
_cell.length_c   1.000
_cell.angle_alpha   90.00
_cell.angle_beta   90.00
_cell.angle_gamma   90.00
#
_symmetry.space_group_name_H-M   'P 1'
#
loop_
_entity.id
_entity.type
_entity.pdbx_description
1 polymer ?
#
loop_
_entity_poly.entity_id
_entity_poly.type
_entity_poly.pdbx_seq_one_letter_code
_entity_poly.pdbx_strand_id
1 'polypeptide(L)'
;MKPNLRIQLTLGLLLAGLPLAASAQHGHLNAGATGQNQGDPLIFANGNAFIESSGYVKTLTFTDTGTYAGYFQGSITPTALYNATDAGSPAPGSFIRMEIQSVTGPAGGTFAYWEHGAASPTHQINSGATAPFRFDLSESDGSPGSDPGGHIHGRRFTATHPGIYTVLFRLFDTSTNGAGAGPIHTPSTPLAVRFQAGVNLESVTPRENDVQVKIGAQAGRTLQVEKSHQLGAAADWQPVGAPIAGNDHIQSVSDPSPNPASGFYRVKDVTPQP
;
A
#
# COMPACT_ATOMS: atom_id res chain seq x y z
N MET A 1 29.17 12.46 -67.35
CA MET A 1 28.87 13.03 -66.01
C MET A 1 27.69 12.25 -65.43
N LYS A 2 27.89 11.53 -64.32
CA LYS A 2 26.84 10.79 -63.61
C LYS A 2 26.61 11.48 -62.25
N PRO A 3 25.36 11.75 -61.83
CA PRO A 3 25.12 12.34 -60.53
C PRO A 3 25.21 11.29 -59.42
N ASN A 4 25.89 11.64 -58.33
CA ASN A 4 26.01 10.83 -57.11
C ASN A 4 24.73 11.00 -56.26
N LEU A 5 23.94 9.94 -56.12
CA LEU A 5 22.78 9.91 -55.23
C LEU A 5 23.26 9.59 -53.80
N ARG A 6 23.29 10.61 -52.93
CA ARG A 6 23.54 10.44 -51.48
C ARG A 6 22.21 10.15 -50.79
N ILE A 7 22.00 8.89 -50.39
CA ILE A 7 20.89 8.50 -49.52
C ILE A 7 21.28 8.87 -48.09
N GLN A 8 20.62 9.89 -47.52
CA GLN A 8 20.69 10.15 -46.08
C GLN A 8 19.61 9.32 -45.39
N LEU A 9 20.02 8.27 -44.66
CA LEU A 9 19.16 7.62 -43.69
C LEU A 9 19.08 8.50 -42.44
N THR A 10 17.96 9.20 -42.27
CA THR A 10 17.63 9.87 -41.01
C THR A 10 17.07 8.84 -40.04
N LEU A 11 17.90 8.39 -39.10
CA LEU A 11 17.48 7.51 -38.01
C LEU A 11 16.63 8.33 -37.02
N GLY A 12 15.31 8.27 -37.16
CA GLY A 12 14.36 8.87 -36.22
C GLY A 12 14.37 8.09 -34.92
N LEU A 13 15.04 8.62 -33.90
CA LEU A 13 15.03 8.09 -32.55
C LEU A 13 13.66 8.41 -31.92
N LEU A 14 12.71 7.48 -32.00
CA LEU A 14 11.50 7.50 -31.17
C LEU A 14 11.94 7.28 -29.71
N LEU A 15 12.09 8.34 -28.93
CA LEU A 15 12.03 8.25 -27.47
C LEU A 15 10.58 7.92 -27.11
N ALA A 16 10.27 6.62 -27.04
CA ALA A 16 9.10 6.16 -26.30
C ALA A 16 9.30 6.58 -24.84
N GLY A 17 8.54 7.58 -24.40
CA GLY A 17 8.45 7.95 -23.00
C GLY A 17 7.93 6.75 -22.22
N LEU A 18 8.84 6.00 -21.62
CA LEU A 18 8.50 5.03 -20.60
C LEU A 18 7.88 5.83 -19.45
N PRO A 19 6.63 5.59 -19.05
CA PRO A 19 6.15 6.11 -17.80
C PRO A 19 7.04 5.49 -16.73
N LEU A 20 7.90 6.31 -16.12
CA LEU A 20 8.50 5.99 -14.84
C LEU A 20 7.31 5.79 -13.90
N ALA A 21 6.90 4.54 -13.71
CA ALA A 21 6.05 4.18 -12.60
C ALA A 21 6.79 4.71 -11.37
N ALA A 22 6.25 5.79 -10.78
CA ALA A 22 6.74 6.32 -9.53
C ALA A 22 6.58 5.17 -8.52
N SER A 23 7.64 4.40 -8.37
CA SER A 23 7.78 3.38 -7.33
C SER A 23 7.39 4.05 -6.02
N ALA A 24 6.57 3.39 -5.21
CA ALA A 24 6.24 3.84 -3.86
C ALA A 24 7.56 4.07 -3.11
N GLN A 25 8.04 5.32 -3.10
CA GLN A 25 9.34 5.68 -2.56
C GLN A 25 9.33 5.38 -1.06
N HIS A 26 10.03 4.30 -0.68
CA HIS A 26 10.28 3.93 0.72
C HIS A 26 9.02 3.70 1.58
N GLY A 27 7.85 3.47 0.98
CA GLY A 27 6.59 3.28 1.71
C GLY A 27 6.02 4.55 2.34
N HIS A 28 6.39 5.74 1.84
CA HIS A 28 5.78 7.01 2.25
C HIS A 28 4.46 7.27 1.53
N LEU A 29 3.39 7.55 2.27
CA LEU A 29 2.10 7.98 1.73
C LEU A 29 1.91 9.46 2.06
N ASN A 30 1.98 10.30 1.03
CA ASN A 30 2.06 11.75 1.18
C ASN A 30 0.66 12.38 1.15
N ALA A 31 0.31 13.11 2.20
CA ALA A 31 -0.84 13.99 2.25
C ALA A 31 -0.46 15.37 1.67
N GLY A 32 -1.32 15.89 0.80
CA GLY A 32 -1.19 17.19 0.16
C GLY A 32 -2.56 17.87 -0.01
N ALA A 33 -2.62 18.90 -0.85
CA ALA A 33 -3.85 19.59 -1.25
C ALA A 33 -3.84 19.91 -2.76
N THR A 34 -4.99 20.10 -3.38
CA THR A 34 -5.05 20.54 -4.80
C THR A 34 -4.56 21.97 -5.01
N GLY A 35 -4.51 22.76 -3.92
CA GLY A 35 -4.06 24.13 -3.87
C GLY A 35 -4.03 24.61 -2.41
N GLN A 36 -3.61 25.86 -2.20
CA GLN A 36 -3.47 26.46 -0.87
C GLN A 36 -4.61 27.43 -0.53
N ASN A 37 -5.67 27.51 -1.33
CA ASN A 37 -6.79 28.39 -1.07
C ASN A 37 -7.80 27.75 -0.12
N GLN A 38 -8.61 28.59 0.52
CA GLN A 38 -9.75 28.14 1.32
C GLN A 38 -10.67 27.25 0.48
N GLY A 39 -10.97 26.07 1.01
CA GLY A 39 -11.88 25.10 0.40
C GLY A 39 -11.19 24.11 -0.55
N ASP A 40 -9.94 24.35 -0.95
CA ASP A 40 -9.19 23.40 -1.78
C ASP A 40 -9.11 22.04 -1.06
N PRO A 41 -9.50 20.93 -1.72
CA PRO A 41 -9.50 19.62 -1.07
C PRO A 41 -8.09 19.09 -0.80
N LEU A 42 -7.97 18.37 0.32
CA LEU A 42 -6.82 17.52 0.60
C LEU A 42 -6.76 16.36 -0.40
N ILE A 43 -5.55 15.88 -0.67
CA ILE A 43 -5.29 14.76 -1.57
C ILE A 43 -4.21 13.85 -1.02
N PHE A 44 -4.24 12.58 -1.41
CA PHE A 44 -3.08 11.70 -1.30
C PHE A 44 -2.20 11.94 -2.53
N ALA A 45 -1.16 12.76 -2.41
CA ALA A 45 -0.36 13.26 -3.52
C ALA A 45 0.28 12.14 -4.36
N ASN A 46 0.66 11.04 -3.72
CA ASN A 46 1.13 9.81 -4.37
C ASN A 46 0.18 8.62 -4.16
N GLY A 47 -1.11 8.88 -3.88
CA GLY A 47 -2.09 7.85 -3.55
C GLY A 47 -2.35 6.85 -4.68
N ASN A 48 -2.09 7.23 -5.93
CA ASN A 48 -2.16 6.32 -7.08
C ASN A 48 -1.19 5.14 -6.99
N ALA A 49 -0.09 5.26 -6.25
CA ALA A 49 0.85 4.18 -6.01
C ALA A 49 0.43 3.23 -4.86
N PHE A 50 -0.61 3.60 -4.10
CA PHE A 50 -1.07 2.85 -2.91
C PHE A 50 -2.51 2.37 -3.02
N ILE A 51 -3.29 2.95 -3.94
CA ILE A 51 -4.67 2.56 -4.17
C ILE A 51 -4.74 1.07 -4.48
N GLU A 52 -5.76 0.39 -3.98
CA GLU A 52 -6.01 -1.03 -4.21
C GLU A 52 -5.82 -1.48 -5.68
N SER A 53 -6.26 -0.66 -6.65
CA SER A 53 -6.12 -0.97 -8.08
C SER A 53 -4.69 -0.89 -8.62
N SER A 54 -3.75 -0.29 -7.90
CA SER A 54 -2.32 -0.26 -8.28
C SER A 54 -1.64 -1.63 -8.14
N GLY A 55 -2.27 -2.54 -7.39
CA GLY A 55 -1.66 -3.82 -7.01
C GLY A 55 -0.66 -3.70 -5.86
N TYR A 56 -0.34 -2.50 -5.37
CA TYR A 56 0.51 -2.33 -4.19
C TYR A 56 -0.10 -3.02 -2.96
N VAL A 57 0.76 -3.63 -2.15
CA VAL A 57 0.39 -4.23 -0.89
C VAL A 57 1.51 -4.07 0.13
N LYS A 58 1.19 -3.55 1.31
CA LYS A 58 2.15 -3.50 2.42
C LYS A 58 2.16 -4.83 3.18
N THR A 59 3.25 -5.59 3.11
CA THR A 59 3.39 -6.80 3.94
C THR A 59 3.61 -6.46 5.42
N LEU A 60 2.87 -7.14 6.29
CA LEU A 60 3.02 -7.18 7.74
C LEU A 60 3.63 -8.54 8.11
N THR A 61 4.75 -8.53 8.81
CA THR A 61 5.51 -9.75 9.16
C THR A 61 5.12 -10.22 10.56
N PHE A 62 4.88 -11.52 10.73
CA PHE A 62 4.61 -12.09 12.05
C PHE A 62 5.81 -11.91 12.97
N THR A 63 5.56 -11.49 14.20
CA THR A 63 6.59 -11.33 15.23
C THR A 63 6.19 -12.14 16.46
N ASP A 64 7.12 -12.95 16.98
CA ASP A 64 6.93 -13.82 18.14
C ASP A 64 7.49 -13.24 19.45
N THR A 65 8.13 -12.08 19.37
CA THR A 65 8.87 -11.44 20.47
C THR A 65 8.68 -9.92 20.50
N GLY A 66 9.02 -9.29 21.63
CA GLY A 66 8.98 -7.83 21.80
C GLY A 66 7.56 -7.23 21.87
N THR A 67 7.46 -5.92 21.69
CA THR A 67 6.21 -5.14 21.82
C THR A 67 5.09 -5.64 20.90
N TYR A 68 5.43 -6.21 19.75
CA TYR A 68 4.48 -6.70 18.75
C TYR A 68 4.36 -8.24 18.74
N ALA A 69 4.79 -8.92 19.80
CA ALA A 69 4.68 -10.36 19.92
C ALA A 69 3.22 -10.81 19.75
N GLY A 70 3.01 -11.81 18.88
CA GLY A 70 1.69 -12.34 18.55
C GLY A 70 0.95 -11.58 17.44
N TYR A 71 1.55 -10.53 16.86
CA TYR A 71 0.98 -9.77 15.75
C TYR A 71 1.77 -9.94 14.46
N PHE A 72 1.09 -9.76 13.33
CA PHE A 72 1.72 -9.38 12.08
C PHE A 72 1.91 -7.87 12.10
N GLN A 73 3.14 -7.37 11.92
CA GLN A 73 3.45 -5.94 12.03
C GLN A 73 4.24 -5.40 10.84
N GLY A 74 4.04 -4.12 10.55
CA GLY A 74 4.76 -3.38 9.53
C GLY A 74 4.37 -1.90 9.54
N SER A 75 4.86 -1.16 8.56
CA SER A 75 4.55 0.27 8.44
C SER A 75 4.56 0.76 7.00
N ILE A 76 3.57 1.57 6.68
CA ILE A 76 3.77 2.71 5.77
C ILE A 76 4.12 3.92 6.64
N THR A 77 4.70 4.96 6.04
CA THR A 77 4.96 6.23 6.73
C THR A 77 4.08 7.30 6.13
N PRO A 78 2.89 7.55 6.70
CA PRO A 78 2.09 8.70 6.31
C PRO A 78 2.82 9.99 6.65
N THR A 79 2.87 10.93 5.70
CA THR A 79 3.50 12.24 5.87
C THR A 79 2.53 13.33 5.47
N ALA A 80 2.69 14.53 6.03
CA ALA A 80 2.12 15.74 5.45
C ALA A 80 3.21 16.45 4.67
N LEU A 81 2.96 16.71 3.39
CA LEU A 81 3.90 17.46 2.56
C LEU A 81 4.01 18.88 3.11
N TYR A 82 5.24 19.37 3.11
CA TYR A 82 5.50 20.79 3.25
C TYR A 82 6.54 21.23 2.26
N ASN A 83 6.13 22.23 1.49
CA ASN A 83 6.97 23.28 0.97
C ASN A 83 5.99 24.35 0.47
N ALA A 84 6.00 25.54 1.06
CA ALA A 84 5.04 26.60 0.73
C ALA A 84 5.05 26.97 -0.77
N THR A 85 6.11 26.65 -1.50
CA THR A 85 6.22 26.90 -2.94
C THR A 85 5.89 25.70 -3.82
N ASP A 86 5.75 24.49 -3.27
CA ASP A 86 5.49 23.30 -4.07
C ASP A 86 4.01 23.13 -4.35
N ALA A 87 3.70 22.95 -5.63
CA ALA A 87 2.38 22.53 -6.06
C ALA A 87 2.02 21.21 -5.37
N GLY A 88 0.87 21.17 -4.69
CA GLY A 88 0.42 19.99 -3.96
C GLY A 88 0.57 20.05 -2.45
N SER A 89 1.26 21.07 -1.89
CA SER A 89 1.36 21.25 -0.44
C SER A 89 0.07 21.85 0.15
N PRO A 90 -0.33 21.44 1.37
CA PRO A 90 -1.37 22.14 2.13
C PRO A 90 -0.97 23.59 2.43
N ALA A 91 -1.96 24.43 2.71
CA ALA A 91 -1.78 25.82 3.07
C ALA A 91 -1.06 25.97 4.42
N PRO A 92 -0.21 26.99 4.58
CA PRO A 92 0.34 27.35 5.89
C PRO A 92 -0.77 27.58 6.92
N GLY A 93 -0.60 26.96 8.08
CA GLY A 93 -1.56 26.97 9.19
C GLY A 93 -2.63 25.89 9.14
N SER A 94 -2.63 24.99 8.14
CA SER A 94 -3.45 23.78 8.22
C SER A 94 -2.90 22.79 9.25
N PHE A 95 -3.78 21.98 9.84
CA PHE A 95 -3.41 20.90 10.74
C PHE A 95 -3.98 19.57 10.23
N ILE A 96 -3.11 18.82 9.56
CA ILE A 96 -3.50 17.65 8.78
C ILE A 96 -3.52 16.41 9.66
N ARG A 97 -4.63 15.67 9.57
CA ARG A 97 -4.85 14.40 10.25
C ARG A 97 -5.27 13.35 9.25
N MET A 98 -4.87 12.11 9.49
CA MET A 98 -5.34 10.95 8.74
C MET A 98 -6.35 10.17 9.57
N GLU A 99 -7.45 9.77 8.95
CA GLU A 99 -8.48 8.92 9.52
C GLU A 99 -8.40 7.52 8.94
N ILE A 100 -8.40 6.49 9.80
CA ILE A 100 -8.81 5.13 9.41
C ILE A 100 -10.32 5.07 9.53
N GLN A 101 -11.04 4.95 8.41
CA GLN A 101 -12.49 4.97 8.39
C GLN A 101 -13.10 3.59 8.66
N SER A 102 -12.59 2.59 7.94
CA SER A 102 -13.06 1.21 8.00
C SER A 102 -11.97 0.24 7.60
N VAL A 103 -12.17 -1.03 7.99
CA VAL A 103 -11.27 -2.13 7.68
C VAL A 103 -12.08 -3.32 7.19
N THR A 104 -11.70 -3.89 6.06
CA THR A 104 -12.17 -5.19 5.58
C THR A 104 -10.99 -6.16 5.53
N GLY A 105 -11.18 -7.39 5.94
CA GLY A 105 -10.13 -8.42 5.95
C GLY A 105 -10.65 -9.80 6.37
N PRO A 106 -9.77 -10.71 6.84
CA PRO A 106 -10.16 -12.02 7.33
C PRO A 106 -11.20 -11.98 8.45
N ALA A 107 -12.13 -12.95 8.47
CA ALA A 107 -13.11 -13.10 9.55
C ALA A 107 -12.41 -13.34 10.90
N GLY A 108 -12.86 -12.65 11.96
CA GLY A 108 -12.21 -12.70 13.28
C GLY A 108 -10.89 -11.91 13.36
N GLY A 109 -10.41 -11.36 12.25
CA GLY A 109 -9.23 -10.50 12.21
C GLY A 109 -9.47 -9.11 12.82
N THR A 110 -8.43 -8.55 13.41
CA THR A 110 -8.39 -7.17 13.89
C THR A 110 -7.19 -6.48 13.28
N PHE A 111 -7.39 -5.27 12.77
CA PHE A 111 -6.33 -4.38 12.32
C PHE A 111 -6.13 -3.27 13.35
N ALA A 112 -4.89 -2.89 13.61
CA ALA A 112 -4.59 -1.93 14.66
C ALA A 112 -3.54 -0.89 14.25
N TYR A 113 -3.71 0.30 14.81
CA TYR A 113 -2.76 1.40 14.73
C TYR A 113 -2.02 1.55 16.06
N TRP A 114 -0.73 1.81 15.97
CA TRP A 114 0.15 2.07 17.11
C TRP A 114 0.85 3.40 16.90
N GLU A 115 0.63 4.32 17.83
CA GLU A 115 1.42 5.54 17.92
C GLU A 115 2.88 5.21 18.25
N HIS A 116 3.79 6.10 17.87
CA HIS A 116 5.20 5.92 18.18
C HIS A 116 5.44 5.72 19.69
N GLY A 117 6.16 4.65 20.03
CA GLY A 117 6.51 4.32 21.41
C GLY A 117 5.38 3.68 22.23
N ALA A 118 4.20 3.43 21.65
CA ALA A 118 3.10 2.79 22.37
C ALA A 118 3.44 1.34 22.78
N ALA A 119 3.11 0.96 24.02
CA ALA A 119 3.29 -0.40 24.55
C ALA A 119 2.13 -1.35 24.19
N SER A 120 1.01 -0.80 23.73
CA SER A 120 -0.18 -1.53 23.28
C SER A 120 -0.80 -0.79 22.09
N PRO A 121 -1.69 -1.43 21.28
CA PRO A 121 -2.36 -0.74 20.19
C PRO A 121 -3.06 0.54 20.67
N THR A 122 -2.84 1.65 19.96
CA THR A 122 -3.51 2.92 20.23
C THR A 122 -4.97 2.86 19.79
N HIS A 123 -5.25 2.18 18.67
CA HIS A 123 -6.61 1.93 18.19
C HIS A 123 -6.71 0.58 17.49
N GLN A 124 -7.87 -0.06 17.59
CA GLN A 124 -8.14 -1.37 17.00
C GLN A 124 -9.49 -1.37 16.30
N ILE A 125 -9.55 -1.99 15.13
CA ILE A 125 -10.76 -2.11 14.31
C ILE A 125 -10.88 -3.56 13.88
N ASN A 126 -12.02 -4.17 14.21
CA ASN A 126 -12.33 -5.52 13.73
C ASN A 126 -12.59 -5.51 12.23
N SER A 127 -12.22 -6.58 11.55
CA SER A 127 -12.55 -6.77 10.15
C SER A 127 -14.06 -6.70 9.91
N GLY A 128 -14.46 -5.92 8.91
CA GLY A 128 -15.86 -5.65 8.58
C GLY A 128 -16.50 -4.53 9.41
N ALA A 129 -15.77 -3.92 10.35
CA ALA A 129 -16.27 -2.82 11.15
C ALA A 129 -15.88 -1.44 10.57
N THR A 130 -16.74 -0.46 10.87
CA THR A 130 -16.49 0.96 10.66
C THR A 130 -16.32 1.60 12.03
N ALA A 131 -15.10 2.03 12.36
CA ALA A 131 -14.78 2.64 13.64
C ALA A 131 -13.74 3.77 13.42
N PRO A 132 -14.20 4.95 12.97
CA PRO A 132 -13.31 6.03 12.55
C PRO A 132 -12.34 6.45 13.65
N PHE A 133 -11.06 6.53 13.32
CA PHE A 133 -10.02 6.99 14.23
C PHE A 133 -9.04 7.89 13.51
N ARG A 134 -8.77 9.06 14.09
CA ARG A 134 -7.86 10.07 13.53
C ARG A 134 -6.56 10.12 14.31
N PHE A 135 -5.47 10.26 13.58
CA PHE A 135 -4.13 10.51 14.10
C PHE A 135 -3.45 11.61 13.30
N ASP A 136 -2.50 12.28 13.94
CA ASP A 136 -1.95 13.53 13.44
C ASP A 136 -0.86 13.25 12.41
N LEU A 137 -0.86 13.99 11.29
CA LEU A 137 0.25 13.94 10.33
C LEU A 137 1.16 15.15 10.48
N SER A 138 0.59 16.33 10.74
CA SER A 138 1.33 17.56 11.00
C SER A 138 2.07 17.48 12.34
N GLU A 139 3.27 18.06 12.38
CA GLU A 139 4.07 18.21 13.61
C GLU A 139 3.88 19.59 14.28
N SER A 140 3.24 20.54 13.60
CA SER A 140 2.87 21.86 14.14
C SER A 140 1.58 21.83 14.97
N ASP A 141 1.13 22.99 15.46
CA ASP A 141 -0.11 23.15 16.21
C ASP A 141 -1.28 23.67 15.35
N GLY A 142 -1.07 23.89 14.05
CA GLY A 142 -2.07 24.50 13.16
C GLY A 142 -2.29 26.00 13.37
N SER A 143 -1.39 26.69 14.08
CA SER A 143 -1.47 28.15 14.23
C SER A 143 -1.33 28.86 12.88
N PRO A 144 -1.92 30.07 12.69
CA PRO A 144 -1.84 30.81 11.43
C PRO A 144 -0.40 30.95 10.90
N GLY A 145 -0.17 30.52 9.66
CA GLY A 145 1.14 30.57 9.01
C GLY A 145 2.12 29.48 9.43
N SER A 146 1.76 28.60 10.38
CA SER A 146 2.61 27.47 10.76
C SER A 146 2.80 26.48 9.61
N ASP A 147 3.91 25.75 9.66
CA ASP A 147 4.20 24.70 8.70
C ASP A 147 3.24 23.50 8.91
N PRO A 148 2.43 23.08 7.91
CA PRO A 148 1.54 21.92 8.02
C PRO A 148 2.27 20.57 7.92
N GLY A 149 3.56 20.57 7.60
CA GLY A 149 4.38 19.40 7.35
C GLY A 149 4.51 18.48 8.56
N GLY A 150 4.81 17.22 8.26
CA GLY A 150 5.20 16.27 9.29
C GLY A 150 5.68 14.94 8.73
N HIS A 151 6.68 14.39 9.40
CA HIS A 151 7.35 13.16 9.02
C HIS A 151 7.57 12.25 10.24
N ILE A 152 6.47 11.81 10.84
CA ILE A 152 6.50 11.09 12.12
C ILE A 152 6.80 9.61 11.89
N HIS A 153 8.01 9.20 12.28
CA HIS A 153 8.47 7.82 12.19
C HIS A 153 8.00 6.94 13.36
N GLY A 154 8.14 5.62 13.19
CA GLY A 154 7.97 4.64 14.26
C GLY A 154 6.54 4.26 14.62
N ARG A 155 5.55 4.83 13.93
CA ARG A 155 4.17 4.32 13.92
C ARG A 155 4.11 2.94 13.28
N ARG A 156 3.25 2.08 13.80
CA ARG A 156 3.06 0.72 13.28
C ARG A 156 1.61 0.42 12.99
N PHE A 157 1.43 -0.48 12.03
CA PHE A 157 0.16 -1.13 11.76
C PHE A 157 0.31 -2.62 12.03
N THR A 158 -0.69 -3.21 12.68
CA THR A 158 -0.67 -4.64 12.98
C THR A 158 -1.96 -5.34 12.62
N ALA A 159 -1.88 -6.66 12.44
CA ALA A 159 -3.02 -7.54 12.25
C ALA A 159 -2.91 -8.78 13.14
N THR A 160 -4.05 -9.32 13.58
CA THR A 160 -4.10 -10.52 14.44
C THR A 160 -4.21 -11.83 13.66
N HIS A 161 -4.73 -11.79 12.44
CA HIS A 161 -4.91 -12.97 11.59
C HIS A 161 -4.21 -12.79 10.25
N PRO A 162 -3.66 -13.86 9.66
CA PRO A 162 -3.07 -13.80 8.33
C PRO A 162 -4.13 -13.53 7.25
N GLY A 163 -3.74 -12.82 6.20
CA GLY A 163 -4.60 -12.50 5.06
C GLY A 163 -4.44 -11.06 4.58
N ILE A 164 -5.31 -10.63 3.66
CA ILE A 164 -5.28 -9.28 3.09
C ILE A 164 -6.33 -8.41 3.80
N TYR A 165 -5.89 -7.26 4.29
CA TYR A 165 -6.71 -6.22 4.87
C TYR A 165 -6.75 -5.03 3.91
N THR A 166 -7.94 -4.55 3.57
CA THR A 166 -8.16 -3.28 2.89
C THR A 166 -8.57 -2.25 3.92
N VAL A 167 -7.77 -1.20 4.06
CA VAL A 167 -7.96 -0.13 5.03
C VAL A 167 -8.32 1.13 4.28
N LEU A 168 -9.45 1.75 4.64
CA LEU A 168 -9.91 2.97 4.02
C LEU A 168 -9.38 4.18 4.80
N PHE A 169 -8.49 4.95 4.19
CA PHE A 169 -7.94 6.17 4.77
C PHE A 169 -8.63 7.42 4.22
N ARG A 170 -8.72 8.48 5.03
CA ARG A 170 -9.17 9.80 4.58
C ARG A 170 -8.41 10.91 5.29
N LEU A 171 -8.07 11.99 4.58
CA LEU A 171 -7.38 13.14 5.15
C LEU A 171 -8.38 14.21 5.60
N PHE A 172 -8.06 14.86 6.71
CA PHE A 172 -8.80 15.98 7.26
C PHE A 172 -7.85 17.12 7.61
N ASP A 173 -8.25 18.34 7.31
CA ASP A 173 -7.71 19.53 7.96
C ASP A 173 -8.61 19.81 9.16
N THR A 174 -7.99 20.01 10.32
CA THR A 174 -8.68 20.28 11.58
C THR A 174 -8.19 21.57 12.23
N SER A 175 -7.47 22.41 11.48
CA SER A 175 -7.18 23.77 11.91
C SER A 175 -8.46 24.59 12.10
N THR A 176 -8.33 25.69 12.82
CA THR A 176 -9.43 26.61 13.15
C THR A 176 -9.17 28.03 12.66
N ASN A 177 -8.21 28.19 11.75
CA ASN A 177 -7.74 29.48 11.25
C ASN A 177 -8.21 29.80 9.81
N GLY A 178 -8.99 28.91 9.20
CA GLY A 178 -9.68 29.16 7.95
C GLY A 178 -10.91 30.06 8.10
N ALA A 179 -11.63 30.26 7.00
CA ALA A 179 -12.86 31.05 6.97
C ALA A 179 -13.88 30.52 8.00
N GLY A 180 -14.44 31.44 8.80
CA GLY A 180 -15.41 31.08 9.84
C GLY A 180 -14.83 30.31 11.03
N ALA A 181 -13.51 30.42 11.28
CA ALA A 181 -12.79 29.68 12.32
C ALA A 181 -12.81 28.15 12.13
N GLY A 182 -13.01 27.70 10.88
CA GLY A 182 -12.96 26.29 10.49
C GLY A 182 -11.65 25.91 9.80
N PRO A 183 -11.57 24.68 9.26
CA PRO A 183 -10.42 24.22 8.47
C PRO A 183 -10.20 25.05 7.20
N ILE A 184 -8.96 25.12 6.73
CA ILE A 184 -8.64 25.73 5.44
C ILE A 184 -9.04 24.80 4.31
N HIS A 185 -8.69 23.51 4.42
CA HIS A 185 -8.96 22.52 3.38
C HIS A 185 -10.23 21.71 3.62
N THR A 186 -10.86 21.28 2.52
CA THR A 186 -11.91 20.26 2.60
C THR A 186 -11.29 18.85 2.69
N PRO A 187 -11.98 17.86 3.31
CA PRO A 187 -11.45 16.51 3.43
C PRO A 187 -11.18 15.83 2.08
N SER A 188 -10.18 14.94 2.03
CA SER A 188 -9.86 14.22 0.79
C SER A 188 -10.96 13.25 0.36
N THR A 189 -10.87 12.75 -0.87
CA THR A 189 -11.49 11.48 -1.22
C THR A 189 -10.87 10.34 -0.39
N PRO A 190 -11.64 9.31 -0.01
CA PRO A 190 -11.07 8.14 0.65
C PRO A 190 -10.09 7.37 -0.25
N LEU A 191 -9.03 6.83 0.33
CA LEU A 191 -8.04 5.98 -0.33
C LEU A 191 -8.03 4.59 0.32
N ALA A 192 -8.37 3.57 -0.45
CA ALA A 192 -8.26 2.17 -0.01
C ALA A 192 -6.83 1.66 -0.23
N VAL A 193 -6.16 1.25 0.85
CA VAL A 193 -4.79 0.71 0.83
C VAL A 193 -4.80 -0.72 1.34
N ARG A 194 -4.06 -1.61 0.67
CA ARG A 194 -3.96 -3.03 1.04
C ARG A 194 -2.76 -3.30 1.94
N PHE A 195 -2.98 -4.10 2.97
CA PHE A 195 -1.97 -4.68 3.86
C PHE A 195 -2.09 -6.20 3.82
N GLN A 196 -0.97 -6.92 3.73
CA GLN A 196 -0.95 -8.38 3.76
C GLN A 196 -0.26 -8.88 5.03
N ALA A 197 -1.03 -9.51 5.92
CA ALA A 197 -0.52 -10.13 7.14
C ALA A 197 0.04 -11.53 6.84
N GLY A 198 1.36 -11.65 6.76
CA GLY A 198 2.07 -12.88 6.41
C GLY A 198 2.20 -13.12 4.90
N VAL A 199 2.45 -14.36 4.51
CA VAL A 199 2.49 -14.79 3.10
C VAL A 199 1.15 -15.42 2.78
N ASN A 200 0.39 -14.84 1.83
CA ASN A 200 -0.95 -15.32 1.50
C ASN A 200 -1.21 -15.34 0.00
N LEU A 201 -2.12 -16.22 -0.38
CA LEU A 201 -2.83 -16.16 -1.65
C LEU A 201 -3.87 -15.04 -1.55
N GLU A 202 -3.92 -14.15 -2.53
CA GLU A 202 -5.04 -13.22 -2.72
C GLU A 202 -6.23 -13.96 -3.33
N SER A 203 -6.00 -14.70 -4.42
CA SER A 203 -7.04 -15.42 -5.11
C SER A 203 -6.51 -16.63 -5.85
N VAL A 204 -7.37 -17.63 -6.01
CA VAL A 204 -7.19 -18.75 -6.94
C VAL A 204 -8.43 -18.78 -7.82
N THR A 205 -8.27 -18.45 -9.10
CA THR A 205 -9.38 -18.23 -10.02
C THR A 205 -9.24 -19.16 -11.22
N PRO A 206 -10.07 -20.21 -11.31
CA PRO A 206 -10.19 -21.00 -12.52
C PRO A 206 -10.60 -20.13 -13.71
N ARG A 207 -10.00 -20.41 -14.87
CA ARG A 207 -10.33 -19.82 -16.16
C ARG A 207 -10.51 -20.95 -17.17
N GLU A 208 -10.86 -20.61 -18.41
CA GLU A 208 -11.13 -21.59 -19.45
C GLU A 208 -9.97 -22.57 -19.69
N ASN A 209 -8.72 -22.07 -19.66
CA ASN A 209 -7.53 -22.85 -20.03
C ASN A 209 -6.46 -22.92 -18.94
N ASP A 210 -6.62 -22.20 -17.83
CA ASP A 210 -5.63 -22.14 -16.75
C ASP A 210 -6.30 -21.87 -15.40
N VAL A 211 -5.51 -21.93 -14.32
CA VAL A 211 -5.88 -21.37 -13.02
C VAL A 211 -4.96 -20.18 -12.75
N GLN A 212 -5.54 -18.99 -12.56
CA GLN A 212 -4.77 -17.84 -12.12
C GLN A 212 -4.67 -17.84 -10.59
N VAL A 213 -3.44 -17.85 -10.09
CA VAL A 213 -3.12 -17.66 -8.69
C VAL A 213 -2.55 -16.25 -8.50
N LYS A 214 -3.13 -15.46 -7.60
CA LYS A 214 -2.62 -14.14 -7.22
C LYS A 214 -2.04 -14.18 -5.82
N ILE A 215 -0.87 -13.55 -5.63
CA ILE A 215 -0.15 -13.51 -4.35
C ILE A 215 0.39 -12.10 -4.11
N GLY A 216 0.42 -11.62 -2.87
CA GLY A 216 1.22 -10.43 -2.54
C GLY A 216 2.68 -10.80 -2.33
N ALA A 217 3.55 -10.28 -3.19
CA ALA A 217 4.96 -10.63 -3.22
C ALA A 217 5.81 -9.57 -2.49
N GLN A 218 6.13 -9.84 -1.22
CA GLN A 218 6.91 -8.94 -0.37
C GLN A 218 8.29 -8.63 -0.97
N ALA A 219 8.66 -7.36 -1.04
CA ALA A 219 9.98 -6.93 -1.49
C ALA A 219 11.10 -7.58 -0.65
N GLY A 220 12.16 -8.03 -1.33
CA GLY A 220 13.27 -8.74 -0.70
C GLY A 220 13.00 -10.20 -0.36
N ARG A 221 11.80 -10.73 -0.65
CA ARG A 221 11.50 -12.16 -0.59
C ARG A 221 11.44 -12.76 -1.98
N THR A 222 11.70 -14.06 -2.09
CA THR A 222 11.41 -14.86 -3.28
C THR A 222 10.36 -15.90 -2.93
N LEU A 223 9.23 -15.90 -3.64
CA LEU A 223 8.08 -16.74 -3.33
C LEU A 223 7.84 -17.77 -4.44
N GLN A 224 7.57 -19.01 -4.07
CA GLN A 224 7.16 -20.08 -4.98
C GLN A 224 5.69 -20.40 -4.74
N VAL A 225 4.86 -20.34 -5.80
CA VAL A 225 3.53 -20.95 -5.79
C VAL A 225 3.71 -22.45 -5.98
N GLU A 226 3.06 -23.25 -5.14
CA GLU A 226 3.07 -24.70 -5.23
C GLU A 226 1.63 -25.23 -5.27
N LYS A 227 1.45 -26.38 -5.93
CA LYS A 227 0.18 -27.08 -6.05
C LYS A 227 0.30 -28.50 -5.52
N SER A 228 -0.74 -29.01 -4.90
CA SER A 228 -0.89 -30.42 -4.56
C SER A 228 -2.29 -30.90 -4.86
N HIS A 229 -2.45 -32.19 -5.16
CA HIS A 229 -3.76 -32.82 -5.31
C HIS A 229 -4.36 -33.33 -4.00
N GLN A 230 -3.60 -33.25 -2.90
CA GLN A 230 -4.03 -33.68 -1.57
C GLN A 230 -3.50 -32.73 -0.48
N LEU A 231 -4.13 -32.74 0.69
CA LEU A 231 -3.70 -31.99 1.87
C LEU A 231 -3.05 -32.91 2.91
N GLY A 232 -2.42 -32.30 3.91
CA GLY A 232 -1.84 -33.00 5.06
C GLY A 232 -0.43 -33.53 4.81
N ALA A 233 0.01 -34.48 5.65
CA ALA A 233 1.37 -35.01 5.63
C ALA A 233 1.74 -35.75 4.33
N ALA A 234 0.75 -36.28 3.61
CA ALA A 234 0.93 -36.95 2.33
C ALA A 234 0.96 -35.98 1.13
N ALA A 235 0.76 -34.68 1.36
CA ALA A 235 0.74 -33.69 0.29
C ALA A 235 2.09 -33.61 -0.43
N ASP A 236 2.07 -33.98 -1.70
CA ASP A 236 3.19 -33.78 -2.62
C ASP A 236 3.00 -32.43 -3.29
N TRP A 237 3.82 -31.45 -2.89
CA TRP A 237 3.71 -30.06 -3.34
C TRP A 237 4.69 -29.83 -4.47
N GLN A 238 4.15 -29.53 -5.65
CA GLN A 238 4.92 -29.31 -6.86
C GLN A 238 4.93 -27.82 -7.22
N PRO A 239 6.06 -27.24 -7.63
CA PRO A 239 6.13 -25.86 -8.09
C PRO A 239 5.19 -25.58 -9.27
N VAL A 240 4.52 -24.42 -9.22
CA VAL A 240 3.77 -23.85 -10.33
C VAL A 240 4.56 -22.66 -10.87
N GLY A 241 5.20 -22.84 -12.03
CA GLY A 241 6.05 -21.82 -12.64
C GLY A 241 7.33 -21.54 -11.85
N ALA A 242 8.04 -20.48 -12.25
CA ALA A 242 9.28 -20.05 -11.60
C ALA A 242 9.00 -19.28 -10.29
N PRO A 243 9.96 -19.26 -9.35
CA PRO A 243 9.87 -18.38 -8.18
C PRO A 243 9.75 -16.90 -8.58
N ILE A 244 8.99 -16.15 -7.80
CA ILE A 244 8.72 -14.73 -8.00
C ILE A 244 9.55 -13.92 -7.01
N ALA A 245 10.42 -13.05 -7.52
CA ALA A 245 11.05 -12.01 -6.70
C ALA A 245 9.99 -10.96 -6.33
N GLY A 246 9.80 -10.73 -5.04
CA GLY A 246 8.80 -9.80 -4.55
C GLY A 246 9.20 -8.34 -4.74
N ASN A 247 8.19 -7.51 -4.87
CA ASN A 247 8.26 -6.09 -5.22
C ASN A 247 7.16 -5.27 -4.53
N ASP A 248 6.58 -5.79 -3.43
CA ASP A 248 5.44 -5.22 -2.69
C ASP A 248 4.18 -5.01 -3.56
N HIS A 249 4.02 -5.80 -4.62
CA HIS A 249 2.81 -5.81 -5.44
C HIS A 249 2.20 -7.21 -5.51
N ILE A 250 0.91 -7.25 -5.83
CA ILE A 250 0.23 -8.45 -6.25
C ILE A 250 0.85 -8.96 -7.55
N GLN A 251 1.28 -10.22 -7.53
CA GLN A 251 1.82 -10.95 -8.67
C GLN A 251 0.86 -12.07 -9.07
N SER A 252 0.81 -12.38 -10.36
CA SER A 252 -0.04 -13.45 -10.91
C SER A 252 0.83 -14.58 -11.46
N VAL A 253 0.45 -15.81 -11.13
CA VAL A 253 0.98 -17.04 -11.71
C VAL A 253 -0.15 -17.77 -12.42
N SER A 254 0.09 -18.19 -13.66
CA SER A 254 -0.84 -19.07 -14.39
C SER A 254 -0.38 -20.52 -14.23
N ASP A 255 -1.27 -21.36 -13.70
CA ASP A 255 -1.14 -22.81 -13.77
C ASP A 255 -1.82 -23.30 -15.06
N PRO A 256 -1.07 -23.77 -16.07
CA PRO A 256 -1.64 -24.22 -17.34
C PRO A 256 -2.40 -25.55 -17.22
N SER A 257 -2.42 -26.19 -16.04
CA SER A 257 -3.21 -27.38 -15.75
C SER A 257 -4.70 -27.01 -15.69
N PRO A 258 -5.50 -27.26 -16.74
CA PRO A 258 -6.87 -26.77 -16.87
C PRO A 258 -7.86 -27.65 -16.09
N ASN A 259 -7.37 -28.47 -15.14
CA ASN A 259 -8.22 -29.27 -14.28
C ASN A 259 -8.35 -28.57 -12.91
N PRO A 260 -9.27 -27.59 -12.77
CA PRO A 260 -9.50 -26.90 -11.51
C PRO A 260 -10.18 -27.79 -10.46
N ALA A 261 -10.59 -29.02 -10.82
CA ALA A 261 -11.36 -29.89 -9.95
C ALA A 261 -10.55 -30.62 -8.85
N SER A 262 -9.23 -30.43 -8.72
CA SER A 262 -8.47 -31.16 -7.68
C SER A 262 -7.12 -30.55 -7.28
N GLY A 263 -6.96 -29.23 -7.22
CA GLY A 263 -5.69 -28.61 -6.80
C GLY A 263 -5.83 -27.76 -5.55
N PHE A 264 -5.05 -28.06 -4.52
CA PHE A 264 -4.76 -27.14 -3.41
C PHE A 264 -3.53 -26.31 -3.77
N TYR A 265 -3.56 -25.02 -3.48
CA TYR A 265 -2.43 -24.12 -3.72
C TYR A 265 -1.87 -23.61 -2.40
N ARG A 266 -0.56 -23.37 -2.37
CA ARG A 266 0.11 -22.64 -1.29
C ARG A 266 1.19 -21.73 -1.86
N VAL A 267 1.70 -20.85 -1.00
CA VAL A 267 2.88 -20.05 -1.28
C VAL A 267 3.96 -20.44 -0.27
N LYS A 268 5.18 -20.59 -0.76
CA LYS A 268 6.37 -20.88 0.05
C LYS A 268 7.39 -19.77 -0.14
N ASP A 269 7.94 -19.28 0.96
CA ASP A 269 9.15 -18.45 0.91
C ASP A 269 10.36 -19.34 0.61
N VAL A 270 11.04 -19.06 -0.50
CA VAL A 270 12.25 -19.75 -0.97
C VAL A 270 13.44 -18.80 -1.04
N THR A 271 13.37 -17.65 -0.34
CA THR A 271 14.48 -16.70 -0.23
C THR A 271 15.72 -17.43 0.31
N PRO A 272 16.87 -17.38 -0.40
CA PRO A 272 18.11 -17.96 0.10
C PRO A 272 18.42 -17.41 1.49
N GLN A 273 18.66 -18.30 2.45
CA GLN A 273 19.17 -17.87 3.75
C GLN A 273 20.62 -17.42 3.56
N PRO A 274 21.03 -16.29 4.15
CA PRO A 274 22.39 -15.80 4.09
C PRO A 274 23.40 -16.77 4.74
#